data_AF-A0A662I3T4-F1
#
_entry.id   AF-A0A662I3T4-F1
#
_cell.length_a   1.000
_cell.length_b   1.000
_cell.length_c   1.000
_cell.angle_alpha   90.00
_cell.angle_beta   90.00
_cell.angle_gamma   90.00
#
_symmetry.space_group_name_H-M   'P 1'
#
loop_
_entity.id
_entity.type
_entity.pdbx_description
1 polymer ?
#
loop_
_entity_poly.entity_id
_entity_poly.type
_entity_poly.pdbx_seq_one_letter_code
_entity_poly.pdbx_strand_id
1 'polypeptide(L)' 'MDARVIDEAPPWFKLKVLEEGVVVHEGRRGARYLLLKEAVGESQDLMLKLKTAGGAGAPRRERA' A
#
# COMPACT_ATOMS: atom_id res chain seq x y z
N MET A 1 -3.50 -15.92 -21.97
CA MET A 1 -3.64 -15.66 -20.52
C MET A 1 -2.56 -14.66 -20.15
N ASP A 2 -2.93 -13.48 -19.66
CA ASP A 2 -1.96 -12.53 -19.10
C ASP A 2 -1.81 -12.82 -17.61
N ALA A 3 -0.59 -13.15 -17.19
CA ALA A 3 -0.25 -13.36 -15.79
C ALA A 3 0.73 -12.26 -15.35
N ARG A 4 0.50 -11.67 -14.17
CA ARG A 4 1.41 -10.68 -13.57
C ARG A 4 1.71 -11.09 -12.14
N VAL A 5 2.97 -10.94 -11.75
CA VAL A 5 3.41 -11.07 -10.36
C VAL A 5 3.23 -9.69 -9.70
N ILE A 6 2.58 -9.65 -8.54
CA ILE A 6 2.19 -8.40 -7.88
C ILE A 6 2.99 -8.08 -6.61
N ASP A 7 3.95 -8.93 -6.24
CA ASP A 7 4.76 -8.76 -5.01
C ASP A 7 5.51 -7.42 -4.98
N GLU A 8 6.03 -6.98 -6.13
CA GLU A 8 6.73 -5.69 -6.27
C GLU A 8 5.84 -4.57 -6.85
N ALA A 9 4.53 -4.81 -6.98
CA ALA A 9 3.63 -3.80 -7.52
C ALA A 9 3.42 -2.65 -6.52
N PRO A 10 3.05 -1.44 -7.00
CA PRO A 10 2.70 -0.35 -6.11
C PRO A 10 1.56 -0.72 -5.15
N PRO A 11 1.51 -0.14 -3.94
CA PRO A 11 0.52 -0.49 -2.92
C PRO A 11 -0.93 -0.32 -3.42
N TRP A 12 -1.20 0.73 -4.18
CA TRP A 12 -2.53 0.98 -4.76
C TRP A 12 -2.98 -0.14 -5.72
N PHE A 13 -2.04 -0.76 -6.45
CA PHE A 13 -2.36 -1.82 -7.39
C PHE A 13 -2.60 -3.14 -6.65
N LYS A 14 -1.75 -3.47 -5.67
CA LYS A 14 -1.96 -4.63 -4.77
C LYS A 14 -3.33 -4.56 -4.11
N LEU A 15 -3.70 -3.40 -3.56
CA LEU A 15 -5.00 -3.18 -2.93
C LEU A 15 -6.16 -3.36 -3.90
N LYS A 16 -6.08 -2.80 -5.11
CA LYS A 16 -7.11 -2.99 -6.13
C LYS A 16 -7.34 -4.47 -6.46
N VAL A 17 -6.26 -5.24 -6.64
CA VAL A 17 -6.35 -6.68 -6.89
C VAL A 17 -6.96 -7.41 -5.69
N LEU A 18 -6.61 -7.03 -4.46
CA LEU A 18 -7.17 -7.64 -3.27
C LEU A 18 -8.65 -7.29 -3.04
N GLU A 19 -9.10 -6.11 -3.45
CA GLU A 19 -10.49 -5.65 -3.34
C GLU A 19 -11.39 -6.24 -4.41
N GLU A 20 -10.95 -6.21 -5.67
CA GLU A 20 -11.77 -6.61 -6.83
C GLU A 20 -11.54 -8.07 -7.25
N GLY A 21 -10.39 -8.64 -6.90
CA GLY A 21 -9.96 -9.95 -7.34
C GLY A 21 -10.58 -11.11 -6.55
N VAL A 22 -10.76 -12.22 -7.25
CA VAL A 22 -11.17 -13.50 -6.65
C VAL A 22 -9.96 -14.40 -6.50
N VAL A 23 -9.80 -14.99 -5.31
CA VAL A 23 -8.74 -15.96 -5.07
C VAL A 23 -9.17 -17.33 -5.59
N VAL A 24 -8.45 -17.79 -6.61
CA VAL A 24 -8.67 -19.11 -7.22
C VAL A 24 -7.87 -20.20 -6.49
N HIS A 25 -6.73 -19.85 -5.88
CA HIS A 25 -5.88 -20.78 -5.15
C HIS A 25 -5.10 -20.07 -4.02
N GLU A 26 -5.03 -20.70 -2.85
CA GLU A 26 -4.08 -20.34 -1.79
C GLU A 26 -3.17 -21.53 -1.46
N GLY A 27 -1.87 -21.37 -1.66
CA GLY A 27 -0.88 -22.41 -1.28
C GLY A 27 -0.74 -22.56 0.23
N ARG A 28 -1.05 -21.50 1.00
CA ARG A 28 -1.14 -21.51 2.46
C ARG A 28 -2.39 -20.77 2.89
N ARG A 29 -3.18 -21.39 3.77
CA ARG A 29 -4.41 -20.78 4.29
C ARG A 29 -4.12 -19.42 4.92
N GLY A 30 -4.82 -18.39 4.46
CA GLY A 30 -4.69 -17.02 4.95
C GLY A 30 -3.59 -16.21 4.27
N ALA A 31 -2.93 -16.73 3.23
CA ALA A 31 -1.94 -16.00 2.44
C ALA A 31 -2.53 -14.69 1.87
N ARG A 32 -3.78 -14.72 1.36
CA ARG A 32 -4.46 -13.50 0.89
C ARG A 32 -4.58 -12.45 1.99
N TYR A 33 -4.88 -12.87 3.22
CA TYR A 33 -5.05 -11.96 4.34
C TYR A 33 -3.72 -11.34 4.80
N LEU A 34 -2.63 -12.11 4.74
CA LEU A 34 -1.29 -11.58 5.00
C LEU A 34 -0.90 -10.54 3.95
N LEU A 35 -1.11 -10.84 2.67
CA LEU A 35 -0.87 -9.91 1.58
C LEU A 35 -1.69 -8.62 1.72
N LEU A 36 -2.96 -8.74 2.15
CA LEU A 36 -3.80 -7.58 2.44
C LEU A 36 -3.22 -6.69 3.54
N LYS A 37 -2.72 -7.28 4.63
CA LYS A 37 -2.08 -6.52 5.71
C LYS A 37 -0.83 -5.79 5.24
N GLU A 38 0.01 -6.46 4.47
CA GLU A 38 1.22 -5.86 3.90
C GLU A 38 0.87 -4.68 3.00
N ALA A 39 -0.06 -4.86 2.04
CA ALA A 39 -0.47 -3.80 1.12
C ALA A 39 -1.10 -2.58 1.83
N VAL A 40 -1.90 -2.81 2.88
CA VAL A 40 -2.44 -1.73 3.71
C VAL A 40 -1.32 -0.99 4.46
N GLY A 41 -0.37 -1.73 5.04
CA GLY A 41 0.78 -1.14 5.73
C GLY A 41 1.66 -0.30 4.81
N GLU A 42 1.98 -0.81 3.61
CA GLU A 42 2.73 -0.07 2.59
C GLU A 42 2.00 1.22 2.16
N SER A 43 0.68 1.17 2.00
CA SER A 43 -0.14 2.33 1.66
C SER A 43 -0.15 3.37 2.77
N GLN A 44 -0.28 2.96 4.03
CA GLN A 44 -0.23 3.86 5.19
C GLN A 44 1.14 4.53 5.31
N ASP A 45 2.23 3.76 5.16
CA ASP A 45 3.59 4.28 5.20
C ASP A 45 3.84 5.30 4.07
N LEU A 46 3.39 4.99 2.85
CA LEU A 46 3.45 5.93 1.72
C LEU A 46 2.69 7.24 2.03
N MET A 47 1.48 7.14 2.59
CA MET A 47 0.69 8.31 2.96
C MET A 47 1.36 9.14 4.06
N LEU A 48 2.01 8.50 5.04
CA LEU A 48 2.79 9.21 6.06
C LEU A 48 3.98 9.94 5.43
N LYS A 49 4.74 9.28 4.56
CA LYS A 49 5.86 9.88 3.84
C LYS A 49 5.44 11.06 2.97
N LEU A 50 4.31 10.97 2.29
CA LEU A 50 3.77 12.08 1.49
C LEU A 50 3.35 13.26 2.37
N LYS A 51 2.71 12.99 3.51
CA LYS A 51 2.32 14.04 4.48
C LYS A 51 3.54 14.73 5.09
N THR A 52 4.58 13.99 5.46
CA THR A 52 5.80 14.57 6.04
C THR A 52 6.63 15.32 5.00
N ALA A 53 6.74 14.82 3.78
CA ALA A 53 7.39 15.52 2.67
C ALA A 53 6.67 16.83 2.32
N GLY A 54 5.32 16.85 2.35
CA GLY A 54 4.53 18.06 2.15
C GLY A 54 4.59 19.05 3.34
N GLY A 55 4.90 18.58 4.55
CA GLY A 55 4.98 19.40 5.76
C GLY A 55 6.33 20.12 5.97
N ALA A 56 7.40 19.67 5.31
CA ALA A 56 8.74 20.23 5.45
C ALA A 56 8.94 21.61 4.77
N GLY A 57 7.89 22.17 4.14
CA GLY A 57 7.94 23.47 3.45
C GLY A 57 7.25 24.64 4.17
N ALA A 58 6.62 24.43 5.33
CA ALA A 58 5.99 25.54 6.05
C ALA A 58 7.01 26.24 6.95
N PRO A 59 7.43 27.49 6.67
CA PRO A 59 8.32 28.22 7.57
C PRO A 59 7.61 28.38 8.91
N ARG A 60 8.27 27.87 9.96
CA ARG A 60 7.90 28.08 11.35
C ARG A 60 7.83 29.60 11.56
N ARG A 61 6.64 30.19 11.58
CA ARG A 61 6.47 31.59 11.96
C ARG A 61 6.89 31.71 13.42
N GLU A 62 8.12 32.14 13.64
CA GLU A 62 8.54 32.71 14.91
C GLU A 62 7.61 33.87 15.20
N ARG A 63 6.79 33.70 16.24
CA ARG A 63 6.02 34.81 16.80
C ARG A 63 6.99 35.63 17.64
N ALA A 64 7.28 36.83 17.16
CA ALA A 64 7.84 37.91 17.97
C ALA A 64 6.84 38.36 19.04
#